data_AF-G1VBD3-F1
#
_entry.id   AF-G1VBD3-F1
#
_cell.length_a   1.000
_cell.length_b   1.000
_cell.length_c   1.000
_cell.angle_alpha   90.00
_cell.angle_beta   90.00
_cell.angle_gamma   90.00
#
_symmetry.space_group_name_H-M   'P 1'
#
loop_
_entity.id
_entity.type
_entity.pdbx_description
1 polymer ?
#
loop_
_entity_poly.entity_id
_entity_poly.type
_entity_poly.pdbx_seq_one_letter_code
_entity_poly.pdbx_strand_id
1 'polypeptide(L)'
;MDSLSYFLHGFEKENPIYNDILNRVSLAVLLNIPDNNIKQLITYVQQMDEQAKPADWTPDLLLWFMLNSRMGEDKIQTHANKLAFPKLYKGLFKLTQLSDAQAAKKALIDYIGKWYNLNKDAPWYNNHLKTSCYRGYWAWEVAAVAKILQIDDSDLKDNPYYPYDMVHWEEDDTTNDE
;
A
#
# COMPACT_ATOMS: atom_id res chain seq x y z
N MET A 1 14.87 -4.69 18.99
CA MET A 1 14.58 -4.64 17.54
C MET A 1 13.22 -4.01 17.35
N ASP A 2 13.09 -3.11 16.40
CA ASP A 2 11.80 -2.53 16.02
C ASP A 2 11.05 -3.43 15.02
N SER A 3 9.80 -3.07 14.72
CA SER A 3 8.92 -3.83 13.81
C SER A 3 9.52 -4.00 12.41
N LEU A 4 10.22 -3.00 11.91
CA LEU A 4 10.85 -3.05 10.59
C LEU A 4 12.02 -4.04 10.58
N SER A 5 12.86 -4.00 11.62
CA SER A 5 13.98 -4.92 11.77
C SER A 5 13.51 -6.37 11.74
N TYR A 6 12.44 -6.72 12.46
CA TYR A 6 11.87 -8.07 12.42
C TYR A 6 11.38 -8.47 11.04
N PHE A 7 10.70 -7.55 10.33
CA PHE A 7 10.24 -7.80 8.97
C PHE A 7 11.41 -8.07 8.02
N LEU A 8 12.46 -7.26 8.08
CA LEU A 8 13.65 -7.42 7.24
C LEU A 8 14.39 -8.74 7.53
N HIS A 9 14.47 -9.16 8.80
CA HIS A 9 15.07 -10.44 9.17
C HIS A 9 14.21 -11.65 8.74
N GLY A 10 12.90 -11.45 8.55
CA GLY A 10 11.96 -12.45 8.06
C GLY A 10 11.96 -12.64 6.54
N PHE A 11 13.01 -12.22 5.84
CA PHE A 11 13.13 -12.38 4.39
C PHE A 11 13.01 -13.87 4.00
N GLU A 12 11.94 -14.21 3.29
CA GLU A 12 11.62 -15.56 2.85
C GLU A 12 11.32 -15.55 1.34
N LYS A 13 12.32 -15.94 0.54
CA LYS A 13 12.25 -15.95 -0.92
C LYS A 13 11.61 -17.20 -1.52
N GLU A 14 11.56 -18.28 -0.75
CA GLU A 14 10.99 -19.56 -1.23
C GLU A 14 9.47 -19.56 -1.13
N ASN A 15 8.89 -18.73 -0.26
CA ASN A 15 7.45 -18.56 -0.10
C ASN A 15 7.08 -17.09 0.21
N PRO A 16 7.22 -16.19 -0.77
CA PRO A 16 6.99 -14.77 -0.55
C PRO A 16 5.51 -14.47 -0.33
N ILE A 17 5.20 -13.72 0.73
CA ILE A 17 3.84 -13.30 1.03
C ILE A 17 3.64 -11.87 0.52
N TYR A 18 3.15 -11.73 -0.71
CA TYR A 18 2.97 -10.42 -1.36
C TYR A 18 2.15 -9.43 -0.52
N ASN A 19 1.06 -9.89 0.10
CA ASN A 19 0.21 -9.03 0.91
C ASN A 19 0.95 -8.42 2.12
N ASP A 20 1.88 -9.15 2.72
CA ASP A 20 2.66 -8.66 3.86
C ASP A 20 3.65 -7.58 3.42
N ILE A 21 4.26 -7.77 2.25
CA ILE A 21 5.18 -6.79 1.63
C ILE A 21 4.40 -5.54 1.22
N LEU A 22 3.25 -5.70 0.56
CA LEU A 22 2.38 -4.59 0.17
C LEU A 22 1.94 -3.77 1.38
N ASN A 23 1.47 -4.43 2.45
CA ASN A 23 1.06 -3.75 3.69
C ASN A 23 2.25 -3.02 4.33
N ARG A 24 3.44 -3.64 4.37
CA ARG A 24 4.62 -3.02 4.96
C ARG A 24 5.03 -1.75 4.20
N VAL A 25 5.04 -1.80 2.86
CA VAL A 25 5.35 -0.63 2.02
C VAL A 25 4.29 0.45 2.16
N SER A 26 3.01 0.08 2.17
CA SER A 26 1.90 1.02 2.36
C SER A 26 1.99 1.75 3.71
N LEU A 27 2.25 1.01 4.79
CA LEU A 27 2.44 1.59 6.12
C LEU A 27 3.69 2.47 6.19
N ALA A 28 4.77 2.11 5.49
CA ALA A 28 5.98 2.93 5.43
C ALA A 28 5.72 4.31 4.80
N VAL A 29 4.86 4.36 3.78
CA VAL A 29 4.38 5.60 3.17
C VAL A 29 3.49 6.38 4.14
N LEU A 30 2.47 5.74 4.71
CA LEU A 30 1.49 6.39 5.59
C LEU A 30 2.12 6.99 6.84
N LEU A 31 3.02 6.24 7.48
CA LEU A 31 3.72 6.63 8.71
C LEU A 31 4.92 7.56 8.46
N ASN A 32 5.16 7.95 7.20
CA ASN A 32 6.27 8.83 6.82
C ASN A 32 7.62 8.41 7.44
N ILE A 33 7.94 7.10 7.38
CA ILE A 33 9.14 6.59 8.06
C ILE A 33 10.42 7.19 7.47
N PRO A 34 11.55 7.24 8.22
CA PRO A 34 12.79 7.83 7.74
C PRO A 34 13.27 7.22 6.41
N ASP A 35 13.87 8.03 5.54
CA ASP A 35 14.33 7.59 4.21
C ASP A 35 15.32 6.42 4.25
N ASN A 36 16.12 6.31 5.32
CA ASN A 36 17.01 5.17 5.50
C ASN A 36 16.23 3.84 5.62
N ASN A 37 15.09 3.88 6.30
CA ASN A 37 14.21 2.72 6.46
C ASN A 37 13.50 2.39 5.14
N ILE A 38 13.12 3.40 4.35
CA ILE A 38 12.61 3.21 2.99
C ILE A 38 13.67 2.53 2.11
N LYS A 39 14.94 2.97 2.16
CA LYS A 39 16.02 2.33 1.41
C LYS A 39 16.18 0.85 1.75
N GLN A 40 16.04 0.48 3.02
CA GLN A 40 16.05 -0.93 3.42
C GLN A 40 14.88 -1.71 2.81
N LEU A 41 13.67 -1.13 2.74
CA LEU A 41 12.52 -1.75 2.07
C LEU A 41 12.72 -1.87 0.55
N ILE A 42 13.34 -0.87 -0.09
CA ILE A 42 13.71 -0.94 -1.50
C ILE A 42 14.67 -2.11 -1.72
N THR A 43 15.76 -2.20 -0.94
CA THR A 43 16.70 -3.32 -1.04
C THR A 43 16.01 -4.67 -0.80
N TYR A 44 15.10 -4.76 0.17
CA TYR A 44 14.32 -5.97 0.42
C TYR A 44 13.50 -6.38 -0.81
N VAL A 45 12.77 -5.45 -1.43
CA VAL A 45 11.93 -5.74 -2.61
C VAL A 45 12.78 -6.06 -3.84
N GLN A 46 13.91 -5.36 -4.06
CA GLN A 46 14.87 -5.71 -5.12
C GLN A 46 15.39 -7.14 -4.96
N GLN A 47 15.81 -7.51 -3.74
CA GLN A 47 16.26 -8.87 -3.46
C GLN A 47 15.14 -9.90 -3.70
N MET A 48 13.89 -9.55 -3.40
CA MET A 48 12.75 -10.41 -3.70
C MET A 48 12.54 -10.57 -5.20
N ASP A 49 12.56 -9.47 -5.97
CA ASP A 49 12.44 -9.47 -7.43
C ASP A 49 13.54 -10.31 -8.11
N GLU A 50 14.75 -10.32 -7.55
CA GLU A 50 15.90 -11.06 -8.08
C GLU A 50 15.95 -12.53 -7.65
N GLN A 51 15.58 -12.83 -6.40
CA GLN A 51 15.84 -14.14 -5.79
C GLN A 51 14.60 -15.01 -5.65
N ALA A 52 13.39 -14.43 -5.65
CA ALA A 52 12.18 -15.21 -5.53
C ALA A 52 11.94 -16.05 -6.78
N LYS A 53 11.32 -17.22 -6.59
CA LYS A 53 10.95 -18.07 -7.72
C LYS A 53 9.79 -17.43 -8.49
N PRO A 54 9.87 -17.31 -9.84
CA PRO A 54 8.87 -16.59 -10.63
C PRO A 54 7.43 -17.12 -10.56
N ALA A 55 7.23 -18.36 -10.10
CA ALA A 55 5.89 -18.93 -9.94
C ALA A 55 5.10 -18.26 -8.81
N ASP A 56 5.78 -17.84 -7.75
CA ASP A 56 5.17 -17.36 -6.51
C ASP A 56 5.40 -15.86 -6.28
N TRP A 57 6.23 -15.23 -7.12
CA TRP A 57 6.49 -13.79 -7.08
C TRP A 57 6.43 -13.17 -8.46
N THR A 58 5.91 -11.95 -8.52
CA THR A 58 5.96 -11.12 -9.70
C THR A 58 6.29 -9.69 -9.26
N PRO A 59 7.35 -9.07 -9.79
CA PRO A 59 7.61 -7.66 -9.60
C PRO A 59 6.37 -6.85 -10.01
N ASP A 60 5.92 -5.96 -9.13
CA ASP A 60 4.60 -5.35 -9.21
C ASP A 60 4.67 -3.83 -9.34
N LEU A 61 3.94 -3.31 -10.33
CA LEU A 61 3.90 -1.87 -10.64
C LEU A 61 3.37 -1.01 -9.48
N LEU A 62 2.37 -1.48 -8.74
CA LEU A 62 1.80 -0.72 -7.63
C LEU A 62 2.79 -0.63 -6.45
N LEU A 63 3.43 -1.75 -6.13
CA LEU A 63 4.46 -1.80 -5.08
C LEU A 63 5.62 -0.84 -5.39
N TRP A 64 6.12 -0.88 -6.62
CA TRP A 64 7.22 -0.02 -7.06
C TRP A 64 6.82 1.45 -7.20
N PHE A 65 5.58 1.75 -7.58
CA PHE A 65 5.07 3.12 -7.52
C PHE A 65 5.18 3.72 -6.12
N MET A 66 4.76 2.97 -5.08
CA MET A 66 4.84 3.44 -3.70
C MET A 66 6.28 3.61 -3.22
N LEU A 67 7.18 2.68 -3.54
CA LEU A 67 8.60 2.79 -3.18
C LEU A 67 9.27 3.98 -3.87
N ASN A 68 9.02 4.18 -5.16
CA ASN A 68 9.60 5.27 -5.95
C ASN A 68 9.09 6.65 -5.49
N SER A 69 7.89 6.76 -4.92
CA SER A 69 7.36 8.03 -4.40
C SER A 69 8.23 8.68 -3.31
N ARG A 70 9.08 7.88 -2.67
CA ARG A 70 10.01 8.28 -1.61
C ARG A 70 11.46 8.38 -2.10
N MET A 71 11.68 8.32 -3.40
CA MET A 71 13.00 8.45 -4.04
C MET A 71 13.11 9.79 -4.77
N GLY A 72 14.33 10.32 -4.87
CA GLY A 72 14.60 11.44 -5.79
C GLY A 72 14.38 11.01 -7.23
N GLU A 73 13.97 11.94 -8.10
CA GLU A 73 13.68 11.67 -9.51
C GLU A 73 14.84 10.98 -10.25
N ASP A 74 16.08 11.31 -9.86
CA ASP A 74 17.32 10.74 -10.38
C ASP A 74 17.54 9.26 -10.02
N LYS A 75 16.73 8.72 -9.10
CA LYS A 75 16.88 7.37 -8.53
C LYS A 75 15.67 6.49 -8.75
N ILE A 76 14.66 6.94 -9.49
CA ILE A 76 13.47 6.13 -9.80
C ILE A 76 13.91 4.85 -10.50
N GLN A 77 13.41 3.71 -10.00
CA GLN A 77 13.75 2.40 -10.54
C GLN A 77 12.55 1.79 -11.26
N THR A 78 12.79 1.16 -12.40
CA THR A 78 11.77 0.46 -13.19
C THR A 78 11.95 -1.05 -13.11
N HIS A 79 11.75 -1.61 -11.92
CA HIS A 79 11.90 -3.06 -11.67
C HIS A 79 10.65 -3.89 -12.05
N ALA A 80 9.51 -3.24 -12.28
CA ALA A 80 8.27 -3.90 -12.66
C ALA A 80 7.69 -3.33 -13.96
N ASN A 81 7.06 -4.20 -14.77
CA ASN A 81 6.38 -3.84 -16.02
C ASN A 81 4.92 -4.33 -16.08
N LYS A 82 4.44 -4.99 -15.03
CA LYS A 82 3.07 -5.50 -14.91
C LYS A 82 2.60 -5.47 -13.46
N LEU A 83 1.30 -5.61 -13.26
CA LEU A 83 0.71 -5.85 -11.94
C LEU A 83 0.75 -7.35 -11.64
N ALA A 84 1.18 -7.73 -10.44
CA ALA A 84 1.16 -9.12 -9.97
C ALA A 84 -0.28 -9.62 -9.80
N PHE A 85 -1.20 -8.75 -9.35
CA PHE A 85 -2.61 -9.08 -9.18
C PHE A 85 -3.52 -8.08 -9.92
N PRO A 86 -3.60 -8.13 -11.26
CA PRO A 86 -4.39 -7.17 -12.04
C PRO A 86 -5.87 -7.16 -11.68
N LYS A 87 -6.45 -8.28 -11.25
CA LYS A 87 -7.85 -8.36 -10.80
C LYS A 87 -8.12 -7.46 -9.58
N LEU A 88 -7.17 -7.39 -8.66
CA LEU A 88 -7.26 -6.59 -7.45
C LEU A 88 -6.86 -5.14 -7.76
N TYR A 89 -5.64 -4.94 -8.25
CA TYR A 89 -4.99 -3.63 -8.19
C TYR A 89 -5.04 -2.82 -9.48
N LYS A 90 -5.61 -3.33 -10.59
CA LYS A 90 -5.70 -2.54 -11.85
C LYS A 90 -6.53 -1.28 -11.68
N GLY A 91 -7.60 -1.33 -10.87
CA GLY A 91 -8.40 -0.15 -10.57
C GLY A 91 -7.59 0.91 -9.83
N LEU A 92 -6.89 0.49 -8.77
CA LEU A 92 -6.05 1.35 -7.96
C LEU A 92 -4.88 1.94 -8.75
N PHE A 93 -4.16 1.12 -9.50
CA PHE A 93 -3.01 1.58 -10.28
C PHE A 93 -3.40 2.58 -11.38
N LYS A 94 -4.64 2.56 -11.89
CA LYS A 94 -5.10 3.60 -12.82
C LYS A 94 -5.15 4.99 -12.20
N LEU A 95 -5.32 5.12 -10.89
CA LEU A 95 -5.31 6.43 -10.23
C LEU A 95 -3.97 7.14 -10.42
N THR A 96 -2.86 6.40 -10.46
CA THR A 96 -1.51 6.96 -10.66
C THR A 96 -1.29 7.53 -12.07
N GLN A 97 -2.25 7.28 -12.98
CA GLN A 97 -2.23 7.74 -14.37
C GLN A 97 -3.18 8.91 -14.61
N LEU A 98 -3.95 9.32 -13.60
CA LEU A 98 -4.90 10.43 -13.69
C LEU A 98 -4.21 11.72 -13.28
N SER A 99 -4.31 12.73 -14.15
CA SER A 99 -3.83 14.09 -13.88
C SER A 99 -4.94 15.03 -13.40
N ASP A 100 -6.20 14.67 -13.65
CA ASP A 100 -7.36 15.44 -13.21
C ASP A 100 -7.76 15.08 -11.77
N ALA A 101 -7.73 16.07 -10.88
CA ALA A 101 -8.00 15.87 -9.45
C ALA A 101 -9.42 15.32 -9.18
N GLN A 102 -10.42 15.80 -9.92
CA GLN A 102 -11.80 15.36 -9.73
C GLN A 102 -12.00 13.91 -10.21
N ALA A 103 -11.37 13.54 -11.31
CA ALA A 103 -11.34 12.17 -11.82
C ALA A 103 -10.61 11.24 -10.86
N ALA A 104 -9.49 11.68 -10.27
CA ALA A 104 -8.74 10.92 -9.28
C ALA A 104 -9.57 10.67 -8.02
N LYS A 105 -10.21 11.71 -7.47
CA LYS A 105 -11.14 11.62 -6.33
C LYS A 105 -12.28 10.64 -6.61
N LYS A 106 -12.96 10.79 -7.75
CA LYS A 106 -14.03 9.88 -8.15
C LYS A 106 -13.55 8.43 -8.28
N ALA A 107 -12.39 8.22 -8.90
CA ALA A 107 -11.82 6.89 -9.08
C ALA A 107 -11.43 6.24 -7.74
N LEU A 108 -10.94 7.03 -6.78
CA LEU A 108 -10.64 6.58 -5.42
C LEU A 108 -11.90 6.09 -4.70
N ILE A 109 -12.95 6.91 -4.68
CA ILE A 109 -14.26 6.58 -4.08
C ILE A 109 -14.86 5.32 -4.73
N ASP A 110 -14.83 5.25 -6.07
CA ASP A 110 -15.34 4.10 -6.82
C ASP A 110 -14.54 2.81 -6.54
N TYR A 111 -13.23 2.91 -6.30
CA TYR A 111 -12.37 1.76 -6.01
C TYR A 111 -12.59 1.25 -4.58
N ILE A 112 -12.54 2.13 -3.58
CA ILE A 112 -12.70 1.74 -2.17
C ILE A 112 -14.09 1.15 -1.90
N GLY A 113 -15.13 1.62 -2.59
CA GLY A 113 -16.47 1.03 -2.52
C GLY A 113 -16.54 -0.42 -3.02
N LYS A 114 -15.58 -0.86 -3.84
CA LYS A 114 -15.49 -2.24 -4.36
C LYS A 114 -14.44 -3.08 -3.63
N TRP A 115 -13.57 -2.45 -2.83
CA TRP A 115 -12.39 -3.06 -2.24
C TRP A 115 -12.68 -4.36 -1.47
N TYR A 116 -13.71 -4.37 -0.62
CA TYR A 116 -14.05 -5.56 0.16
C TYR A 116 -14.43 -6.75 -0.74
N ASN A 117 -15.30 -6.50 -1.73
CA ASN A 117 -15.76 -7.54 -2.66
C ASN A 117 -14.67 -7.97 -3.66
N LEU A 118 -13.74 -7.07 -4.02
CA LEU A 118 -12.56 -7.42 -4.83
C LEU A 118 -11.69 -8.45 -4.11
N ASN A 119 -11.59 -8.34 -2.78
CA ASN A 119 -10.83 -9.23 -1.92
C ASN A 119 -11.61 -10.46 -1.43
N LYS A 120 -12.73 -10.84 -2.06
CA LYS A 120 -13.54 -12.00 -1.65
C LYS A 120 -12.81 -13.35 -1.61
N ASP A 121 -11.73 -13.45 -2.39
CA ASP A 121 -10.91 -14.66 -2.49
C ASP A 121 -9.76 -14.67 -1.44
N ALA A 122 -9.64 -13.61 -0.62
CA ALA A 122 -8.59 -13.48 0.38
C ALA A 122 -8.88 -14.35 1.63
N PRO A 123 -7.85 -14.94 2.28
CA PRO A 123 -8.04 -15.78 3.46
C PRO A 123 -8.72 -15.08 4.65
N TRP A 124 -8.62 -13.75 4.70
CA TRP A 124 -9.19 -12.92 5.75
C TRP A 124 -10.63 -12.47 5.47
N TYR A 125 -11.16 -12.71 4.26
CA TYR A 125 -12.52 -12.32 3.90
C TYR A 125 -13.53 -12.94 4.87
N ASN A 126 -14.53 -12.16 5.30
CA ASN A 126 -15.50 -12.56 6.33
C ASN A 126 -14.91 -12.99 7.68
N ASN A 127 -13.66 -12.65 8.01
CA ASN A 127 -13.12 -12.88 9.36
C ASN A 127 -13.94 -12.22 10.48
N HIS A 128 -14.69 -11.15 10.21
CA HIS A 128 -15.62 -10.54 11.17
C HIS A 128 -16.77 -11.49 11.59
N LEU A 129 -17.02 -12.56 10.85
CA LEU A 129 -17.99 -13.60 11.20
C LEU A 129 -17.38 -14.69 12.11
N LYS A 130 -16.08 -14.64 12.37
CA LYS A 130 -15.36 -15.64 13.18
C LYS A 130 -15.17 -15.10 14.62
N THR A 131 -15.20 -16.01 15.59
CA THR A 131 -15.13 -15.70 17.03
C THR A 131 -13.79 -15.09 17.44
N SER A 132 -12.73 -15.45 16.75
CA SER A 132 -11.39 -14.91 16.87
C SER A 132 -10.85 -14.65 15.46
N CYS A 133 -9.78 -13.86 15.34
CA CYS A 133 -9.08 -13.52 14.09
C CYS A 133 -9.55 -12.26 13.34
N TYR A 134 -10.63 -11.58 13.73
CA TYR A 134 -10.95 -10.26 13.17
C TYR A 134 -10.04 -9.18 13.77
N ARG A 135 -9.35 -8.44 12.90
CA ARG A 135 -8.39 -7.37 13.27
C ARG A 135 -8.70 -6.04 12.56
N GLY A 136 -9.95 -5.88 12.11
CA GLY A 136 -10.34 -4.81 11.20
C GLY A 136 -10.11 -5.16 9.73
N TYR A 137 -10.58 -4.27 8.87
CA TYR A 137 -10.36 -4.31 7.43
C TYR A 137 -9.72 -3.00 7.03
N TRP A 138 -8.52 -3.07 6.47
CA TRP A 138 -7.69 -1.90 6.27
C TRP A 138 -7.13 -1.91 4.86
N ALA A 139 -7.62 -0.98 4.03
CA ALA A 139 -7.15 -0.76 2.67
C ALA A 139 -5.88 0.12 2.70
N TRP A 140 -4.82 -0.38 3.33
CA TRP A 140 -3.55 0.35 3.52
C TRP A 140 -2.98 0.85 2.19
N GLU A 141 -3.02 0.00 1.17
CA GLU A 141 -2.52 0.32 -0.17
C GLU A 141 -3.33 1.43 -0.84
N VAL A 142 -4.63 1.53 -0.54
CA VAL A 142 -5.50 2.57 -1.09
C VAL A 142 -5.18 3.92 -0.46
N ALA A 143 -5.05 3.95 0.86
CA ALA A 143 -4.67 5.16 1.59
C ALA A 143 -3.25 5.63 1.24
N ALA A 144 -2.30 4.71 1.08
CA ALA A 144 -0.95 5.06 0.66
C ALA A 144 -0.93 5.72 -0.74
N VAL A 145 -1.69 5.19 -1.70
CA VAL A 145 -1.84 5.81 -3.03
C VAL A 145 -2.49 7.18 -2.96
N ALA A 146 -3.56 7.34 -2.17
CA ALA A 146 -4.22 8.63 -1.97
C ALA A 146 -3.25 9.67 -1.38
N LYS A 147 -2.48 9.30 -0.35
CA LYS A 147 -1.46 10.16 0.28
C LYS A 147 -0.38 10.59 -0.71
N ILE A 148 0.16 9.65 -1.50
CA ILE A 148 1.20 9.95 -2.51
C ILE A 148 0.68 10.91 -3.57
N LEU A 149 -0.55 10.69 -4.04
CA LEU A 149 -1.16 11.49 -5.11
C LEU A 149 -1.82 12.78 -4.61
N GLN A 150 -1.84 13.02 -3.28
CA GLN A 150 -2.51 14.15 -2.64
C GLN A 150 -3.97 14.30 -3.11
N ILE A 151 -4.69 13.17 -3.18
CA ILE A 151 -6.11 13.14 -3.57
C ILE A 151 -6.95 13.61 -2.40
N ASP A 152 -7.89 14.52 -2.63
CA ASP A 152 -8.93 14.86 -1.65
C ASP A 152 -9.82 13.64 -1.35
N ASP A 153 -9.64 13.10 -0.16
CA ASP A 153 -10.26 11.89 0.39
C ASP A 153 -11.19 12.19 1.57
N SER A 154 -11.58 13.47 1.77
CA SER A 154 -12.47 13.91 2.85
C SER A 154 -13.79 13.12 2.92
N ASP A 155 -14.33 12.72 1.76
CA ASP A 155 -15.55 11.91 1.65
C ASP A 155 -15.38 10.46 2.17
N LEU A 156 -14.15 10.02 2.47
CA LEU A 156 -13.81 8.68 2.92
C LEU A 156 -13.62 8.58 4.44
N LYS A 157 -13.80 9.67 5.19
CA LYS A 157 -13.62 9.70 6.65
C LYS A 157 -14.40 8.63 7.40
N ASP A 158 -15.64 8.39 6.99
CA ASP A 158 -16.53 7.39 7.61
C ASP A 158 -16.53 6.03 6.86
N ASN A 159 -15.62 5.82 5.90
CA ASN A 159 -15.56 4.57 5.15
C ASN A 159 -14.98 3.44 6.04
N PRO A 160 -15.65 2.28 6.14
CA PRO A 160 -15.26 1.21 7.06
C PRO A 160 -13.94 0.51 6.73
N TYR A 161 -13.35 0.77 5.55
CA TYR A 161 -12.13 0.13 5.07
C TYR A 161 -10.98 1.12 4.86
N TYR A 162 -11.27 2.41 4.72
CA TYR A 162 -10.28 3.44 4.44
C TYR A 162 -9.71 3.97 5.75
N PRO A 163 -8.39 3.82 5.99
CA PRO A 163 -7.77 4.30 7.23
C PRO A 163 -7.50 5.82 7.15
N TYR A 164 -8.56 6.63 7.22
CA TYR A 164 -8.50 8.09 7.08
C TYR A 164 -7.48 8.74 8.05
N ASP A 165 -7.57 8.42 9.33
CA ASP A 165 -6.69 8.98 10.36
C ASP A 165 -5.21 8.68 10.08
N MET A 166 -4.89 7.57 9.41
CA MET A 166 -3.51 7.21 9.05
C MET A 166 -2.97 7.99 7.85
N VAL A 167 -3.82 8.66 7.09
CA VAL A 167 -3.41 9.61 6.05
C VAL A 167 -3.08 10.96 6.70
N HIS A 168 -3.92 11.39 7.65
CA HIS A 168 -3.95 12.75 8.22
C HIS A 168 -3.32 12.91 9.62
N TRP A 169 -2.71 11.87 10.20
CA TRP A 169 -2.17 11.93 11.57
C TRP A 169 -1.14 13.07 11.81
N GLU A 170 -0.45 13.54 10.76
CA GLU A 170 0.49 14.67 10.84
C GLU A 170 -0.23 16.04 10.88
N GLU A 171 -1.44 16.12 10.35
CA GLU A 171 -2.24 17.35 10.30
C GLU A 171 -2.93 17.61 11.64
N ASP A 172 -3.34 16.54 12.34
CA ASP A 172 -3.98 16.63 13.66
C ASP A 172 -3.05 17.27 14.72
N ASP A 173 -1.73 17.07 14.62
CA ASP A 173 -0.74 17.69 15.52
C ASP A 173 -0.62 19.22 15.35
N THR A 174 -1.07 19.77 14.21
CA THR A 174 -0.98 21.23 13.93
C THR A 174 -2.18 22.03 14.41
N THR A 175 -3.25 21.37 14.90
CA THR A 175 -4.49 22.04 15.31
C THR A 175 -4.60 22.31 16.82
N ASN A 176 -3.57 21.96 17.60
CA ASN A 176 -3.53 22.14 19.05
C ASN A 176 -2.66 23.32 19.53
N ASP A 177 -2.16 24.17 18.62
CA ASP A 177 -1.37 25.37 18.93
C ASP A 177 -2.13 26.69 18.63
N GLU A 178 -3.41 26.78 19.00
CA GLU A 178 -4.17 28.06 19.07
C GLU A 178 -4.79 28.31 20.46
#